data_AF-K6WZR2-F1
#
_entry.id   AF-K6WZR2-F1
#
_cell.length_a   1.000
_cell.length_b   1.000
_cell.length_c   1.000
_cell.angle_alpha   90.00
_cell.angle_beta   90.00
_cell.angle_gamma   90.00
#
_symmetry.space_group_name_H-M   'P 1'
#
loop_
_entity.id
_entity.type
_entity.pdbx_description
1 polymer ?
#
loop_
_entity_poly.entity_id
_entity_poly.type
_entity_poly.pdbx_seq_one_letter_code
_entity_poly.pdbx_strand_id
1 'polypeptide(L)'
;METERRVRRAVRSSLATLDAAVPSDLHPRAVETLPYVFALSAAVSVVVIGVVHLTLWWAVGAVPVVVQVTGVVFGMLLAAPSLILLGWVSWRIRLDPKDARPYLVGTLASVTTVGVCAAAFAALTTVLIRHGVIDTVQGETPGLFEVEALYLWHLVDAVPILGITDALHWPAPVTLSDPSGGALLLSFKMLLLIPLVGVLLASLRLVLDTVPTQLAERFARQPDRWETNVEDDRRETSAGGRALTALALAPFILLTTAVELALLELVVRRASFVEEWVDTHVPGAIHGFGHSVSISWLPQAIDVAGAGAMIALTFVAFEVLEIGVFVREHSRTSTIGVAGLVLWLFCLSLLAATAVTLMLLHAGVAKTTTPLTGTNEIGATLDWFSWHLAESIPALDVANTLGWTVEVQYVDPWTGTVLVAMRAIMVAILLLPLMVVSRLLLARAARRLPRYPQVNAAREFSRRVGDVQTTLDASESHLRGNLKATFPELGPSYGEAQELLEGLDRALAPVAALLGEGRAYEAGKHTIAALNARAATLASARRELPHANGHKKRLRTILANLESARVDVEIARTAYQSLVTKELAQASDMSGEPLTEPKRQHSSPPPAGPLTPFPRAR
;
A
#
# COMPACT_ATOMS: atom_id res chain seq x y z
N MET A 1 -17.52 21.94 29.35
CA MET A 1 -17.37 22.72 28.09
C MET A 1 -16.00 23.39 27.93
N GLU A 2 -15.46 24.11 28.92
CA GLU A 2 -14.18 24.81 28.74
C GLU A 2 -12.95 23.88 28.70
N THR A 3 -12.93 22.83 29.53
CA THR A 3 -11.92 21.76 29.50
C THR A 3 -11.87 21.05 28.15
N GLU A 4 -13.03 20.73 27.58
CA GLU A 4 -13.15 20.14 26.25
C GLU A 4 -12.59 21.06 25.15
N ARG A 5 -12.84 22.37 25.23
CA ARG A 5 -12.26 23.36 24.31
C ARG A 5 -10.74 23.48 24.46
N ARG A 6 -10.19 23.30 25.66
CA ARG A 6 -8.73 23.29 25.91
C ARG A 6 -8.07 22.03 25.36
N VAL A 7 -8.66 20.85 25.59
CA VAL A 7 -8.17 19.58 25.03
C VAL A 7 -8.23 19.60 23.50
N ARG A 8 -9.34 20.05 22.90
CA ARG A 8 -9.43 20.20 21.43
C ARG A 8 -8.39 21.18 20.87
N ARG A 9 -8.09 22.27 21.58
CA ARG A 9 -7.03 23.22 21.16
C ARG A 9 -5.64 22.60 21.24
N ALA A 10 -5.33 21.89 22.33
CA ALA A 10 -4.04 21.22 22.50
C ALA A 10 -3.83 20.11 21.46
N VAL A 11 -4.85 19.28 21.20
CA VAL A 11 -4.80 18.27 20.14
C VAL A 11 -4.63 18.93 18.76
N ARG A 12 -5.36 20.01 18.48
CA ARG A 12 -5.26 20.73 17.20
C ARG A 12 -3.91 21.43 17.03
N SER A 13 -3.29 21.95 18.10
CA SER A 13 -1.94 22.52 18.03
C SER A 13 -0.88 21.44 17.81
N SER A 14 -0.96 20.31 18.53
CA SER A 14 -0.03 19.18 18.35
C SER A 14 -0.11 18.60 16.95
N LEU A 15 -1.34 18.46 16.40
CA LEU A 15 -1.55 18.05 15.02
C LEU A 15 -0.99 19.08 14.02
N ALA A 16 -1.15 20.38 14.28
CA ALA A 16 -0.59 21.43 13.41
C ALA A 16 0.95 21.43 13.40
N THR A 17 1.60 21.18 14.53
CA THR A 17 3.06 20.99 14.58
C THR A 17 3.51 19.73 13.85
N LEU A 18 2.73 18.64 13.92
CA LEU A 18 2.99 17.43 13.14
C LEU A 18 2.80 17.67 11.63
N ASP A 19 1.75 18.40 11.23
CA ASP A 19 1.48 18.77 9.84
C ASP A 19 2.56 19.72 9.27
N ALA A 20 3.11 20.61 10.10
CA ALA A 20 4.21 21.48 9.70
C ALA A 20 5.56 20.74 9.61
N ALA A 21 5.74 19.68 10.40
CA ALA A 21 6.95 18.85 10.38
C ALA A 21 7.00 17.88 9.19
N VAL A 22 5.85 17.60 8.54
CA VAL A 22 5.74 16.64 7.43
C VAL A 22 5.54 17.38 6.09
N PRO A 23 6.59 17.56 5.27
CA PRO A 23 6.51 18.28 4.00
C PRO A 23 5.36 17.81 3.10
N SER A 24 4.60 18.73 2.49
CA SER A 24 3.52 18.42 1.54
C SER A 24 4.01 17.70 0.27
N ASP A 25 5.30 17.82 -0.05
CA ASP A 25 5.90 17.34 -1.30
C ASP A 25 6.49 15.91 -1.16
N LEU A 26 6.15 15.22 -0.07
CA LEU A 26 6.69 13.89 0.25
C LEU A 26 6.28 12.79 -0.74
N HIS A 27 5.31 13.01 -1.63
CA HIS A 27 4.65 11.92 -2.34
C HIS A 27 5.55 10.99 -3.20
N PRO A 28 6.61 11.47 -3.89
CA PRO A 28 7.55 10.58 -4.58
C PRO A 28 8.78 10.19 -3.74
N ARG A 29 9.20 11.02 -2.77
CA ARG A 29 10.37 10.73 -1.89
C ARG A 29 10.01 9.91 -0.65
N ALA A 30 8.72 9.70 -0.37
CA ALA A 30 8.24 8.97 0.79
C ALA A 30 8.85 7.57 0.90
N VAL A 31 9.05 6.90 -0.26
CA VAL A 31 9.67 5.57 -0.32
C VAL A 31 11.13 5.60 0.13
N GLU A 32 11.89 6.62 -0.27
CA GLU A 32 13.30 6.78 0.14
C GLU A 32 13.41 7.17 1.63
N THR A 33 12.41 7.87 2.18
CA THR A 33 12.41 8.29 3.59
C THR A 33 11.85 7.25 4.56
N LEU A 34 11.16 6.21 4.09
CA LEU A 34 10.59 5.14 4.92
C LEU A 34 11.58 4.53 5.92
N PRO A 35 12.81 4.12 5.55
CA PRO A 35 13.76 3.55 6.52
C PRO A 35 14.12 4.53 7.64
N TYR A 36 14.27 5.82 7.34
CA TYR A 36 14.54 6.84 8.35
C TYR A 36 13.36 7.02 9.31
N VAL A 37 12.14 7.01 8.78
CA VAL A 37 10.90 7.07 9.56
C VAL A 37 10.77 5.86 10.48
N PHE A 38 11.05 4.66 9.98
CA PHE A 38 11.06 3.44 10.80
C PHE A 38 12.10 3.51 11.91
N ALA A 39 13.32 3.96 11.62
CA ALA A 39 14.38 4.11 12.61
C ALA A 39 14.01 5.14 13.70
N LEU A 40 13.47 6.30 13.30
CA LEU A 40 13.01 7.32 14.23
C LEU A 40 11.84 6.81 15.08
N SER A 41 10.88 6.13 14.46
CA SER A 41 9.76 5.48 15.14
C SER A 41 10.21 4.47 16.18
N ALA A 42 11.17 3.61 15.82
CA ALA A 42 11.72 2.63 16.74
C ALA A 42 12.42 3.32 17.92
N ALA A 43 13.25 4.33 17.67
CA ALA A 43 13.94 5.09 18.72
C ALA A 43 12.96 5.77 19.70
N VAL A 44 11.94 6.45 19.18
CA VAL A 44 10.90 7.10 20.01
C VAL A 44 10.12 6.05 20.80
N SER A 45 9.74 4.94 20.17
CA SER A 45 9.00 3.85 20.83
C SER A 45 9.82 3.26 21.98
N VAL A 46 11.11 3.00 21.79
CA VAL A 46 12.00 2.46 22.83
C VAL A 46 12.06 3.39 24.05
N VAL A 47 12.19 4.70 23.85
CA VAL A 47 12.21 5.67 24.95
C VAL A 47 10.88 5.68 25.71
N VAL A 48 9.75 5.75 24.98
CA VAL A 48 8.42 5.80 25.60
C VAL A 48 8.12 4.51 26.36
N ILE A 49 8.34 3.35 25.73
CA ILE A 49 8.13 2.03 26.34
C ILE A 49 9.04 1.87 27.56
N GLY A 50 10.32 2.25 27.46
CA GLY A 50 11.27 2.16 28.57
C GLY A 50 10.86 3.00 29.78
N VAL A 51 10.37 4.22 29.58
CA VAL A 51 9.88 5.09 30.67
C VAL A 51 8.62 4.50 31.32
N VAL A 52 7.68 4.02 30.52
CA VAL A 52 6.46 3.36 31.03
C VAL A 52 6.81 2.11 31.83
N HIS A 53 7.66 1.26 31.27
CA HIS A 53 8.12 0.03 31.90
C HIS A 53 8.82 0.30 33.23
N LEU A 54 9.76 1.24 33.29
CA LEU A 54 10.47 1.61 34.52
C LEU A 54 9.49 2.11 35.61
N THR A 55 8.50 2.90 35.21
CA THR A 55 7.47 3.42 36.13
C THR A 55 6.60 2.29 36.70
N LEU A 56 6.17 1.36 35.84
CA LEU A 56 5.36 0.22 36.24
C LEU A 56 6.15 -0.78 37.08
N TRP A 57 7.40 -1.05 36.73
CA TRP A 57 8.30 -1.91 37.50
C TRP A 57 8.46 -1.41 38.94
N TRP A 58 8.70 -0.10 39.11
CA TRP A 58 8.79 0.51 40.43
C TRP A 58 7.46 0.43 41.21
N ALA A 59 6.34 0.73 40.55
CA ALA A 59 5.03 0.74 41.21
C ALA A 59 4.55 -0.67 41.61
N VAL A 60 4.71 -1.66 40.73
CA VAL A 60 4.35 -3.06 40.98
C VAL A 60 5.27 -3.67 42.04
N GLY A 61 6.56 -3.30 42.06
CA GLY A 61 7.52 -3.74 43.08
C GLY A 61 7.27 -3.20 44.49
N ALA A 62 6.46 -2.14 44.65
CA ALA A 62 6.20 -1.51 45.94
C ALA A 62 5.35 -2.38 46.88
N VAL A 63 5.65 -2.35 48.19
CA VAL A 63 4.89 -3.09 49.22
C VAL A 63 3.45 -2.59 49.38
N PRO A 64 3.16 -1.27 49.41
CA PRO A 64 1.80 -0.79 49.62
C PRO A 64 0.91 -1.04 48.40
N VAL A 65 -0.21 -1.74 48.60
CA VAL A 65 -1.20 -2.06 47.55
C VAL A 65 -1.70 -0.80 46.82
N VAL A 66 -1.86 0.31 47.54
CA VAL A 66 -2.30 1.59 46.95
C VAL A 66 -1.33 2.07 45.86
N VAL A 67 -0.01 1.88 46.05
CA VAL A 67 1.01 2.28 45.07
C VAL A 67 0.95 1.38 43.84
N GLN A 68 0.79 0.06 44.05
CA GLN A 68 0.62 -0.91 42.96
C GLN A 68 -0.61 -0.59 42.11
N VAL A 69 -1.78 -0.40 42.74
CA VAL A 69 -3.04 -0.08 42.06
C VAL A 69 -2.93 1.24 41.32
N THR A 70 -2.32 2.27 41.94
CA THR A 70 -2.11 3.57 41.29
C THR A 70 -1.21 3.43 40.06
N GLY A 71 -0.15 2.62 40.14
CA GLY A 71 0.72 2.31 39.01
C GLY A 71 -0.01 1.63 37.87
N VAL A 72 -0.82 0.61 38.16
CA VAL A 72 -1.64 -0.09 37.15
C VAL A 72 -2.65 0.85 36.49
N VAL A 73 -3.36 1.66 37.29
CA VAL A 73 -4.30 2.67 36.76
C VAL A 73 -3.57 3.66 35.86
N PHE A 74 -2.39 4.11 36.24
CA PHE A 74 -1.55 4.97 35.40
C PHE A 74 -1.16 4.31 34.08
N GLY A 75 -0.69 3.05 34.11
CA GLY A 75 -0.38 2.27 32.90
C GLY A 75 -1.56 2.13 31.96
N MET A 76 -2.75 1.81 32.50
CA MET A 76 -3.98 1.70 31.73
C MET A 76 -4.44 3.05 31.15
N LEU A 77 -4.26 4.14 31.90
CA LEU A 77 -4.53 5.50 31.41
C LEU A 77 -3.58 5.92 30.28
N LEU A 78 -2.39 5.34 30.17
CA LEU A 78 -1.48 5.54 29.03
C LEU A 78 -1.80 4.61 27.85
N ALA A 79 -2.22 3.37 28.11
CA ALA A 79 -2.61 2.41 27.06
C ALA A 79 -3.91 2.80 26.33
N ALA A 80 -4.88 3.39 27.05
CA ALA A 80 -6.15 3.82 26.46
C ALA A 80 -5.97 4.86 25.33
N PRO A 81 -5.26 6.00 25.50
CA PRO A 81 -5.07 6.97 24.44
C PRO A 81 -4.22 6.43 23.28
N SER A 82 -3.27 5.54 23.51
CA SER A 82 -2.50 4.91 22.43
C SER A 82 -3.39 4.00 21.57
N LEU A 83 -4.29 3.22 22.19
CA LEU A 83 -5.29 2.43 21.46
C LEU A 83 -6.29 3.32 20.70
N ILE A 84 -6.77 4.41 21.32
CA ILE A 84 -7.66 5.38 20.65
C ILE A 84 -6.95 6.02 19.45
N LEU A 85 -5.69 6.40 19.60
CA LEU A 85 -4.88 6.95 18.52
C LEU A 85 -4.73 5.94 17.37
N LEU A 86 -4.39 4.68 17.68
CA LEU A 86 -4.23 3.63 16.66
C LEU A 86 -5.55 3.34 15.94
N GLY A 87 -6.66 3.26 16.68
CA GLY A 87 -8.01 3.12 16.12
C GLY A 87 -8.41 4.32 15.25
N TRP A 88 -8.12 5.53 15.70
CA TRP A 88 -8.37 6.76 14.94
C TRP A 88 -7.55 6.81 13.66
N VAL A 89 -6.26 6.44 13.71
CA VAL A 89 -5.40 6.37 12.52
C VAL A 89 -5.91 5.32 11.55
N SER A 90 -6.24 4.11 12.02
CA SER A 90 -6.81 3.06 11.18
C SER A 90 -8.10 3.52 10.50
N TRP A 91 -8.97 4.21 11.23
CA TRP A 91 -10.19 4.81 10.70
C TRP A 91 -9.89 5.91 9.66
N ARG A 92 -8.94 6.81 9.93
CA ARG A 92 -8.54 7.89 9.03
C ARG A 92 -8.00 7.37 7.71
N ILE A 93 -7.17 6.33 7.77
CA ILE A 93 -6.63 5.67 6.59
C ILE A 93 -7.77 5.06 5.74
N ARG A 94 -8.80 4.49 6.37
CA ARG A 94 -9.97 3.97 5.64
C ARG A 94 -10.78 5.06 4.95
N LEU A 95 -10.86 6.26 5.55
CA LEU A 95 -11.61 7.38 4.97
C LEU A 95 -10.90 8.05 3.80
N ASP A 96 -9.58 8.22 3.91
CA ASP A 96 -8.77 8.87 2.87
C ASP A 96 -7.50 8.06 2.58
N PRO A 97 -7.61 6.98 1.77
CA PRO A 97 -6.48 6.09 1.51
C PRO A 97 -5.35 6.77 0.73
N LYS A 98 -5.59 7.95 0.13
CA LYS A 98 -4.61 8.70 -0.65
C LYS A 98 -3.65 9.52 0.22
N ASP A 99 -4.04 9.84 1.45
CA ASP A 99 -3.17 10.59 2.36
C ASP A 99 -2.11 9.67 2.95
N ALA A 100 -0.84 9.93 2.65
CA ALA A 100 0.29 9.14 3.15
C ALA A 100 0.60 9.38 4.65
N ARG A 101 0.17 10.53 5.22
CA ARG A 101 0.54 10.94 6.59
C ARG A 101 0.00 10.00 7.67
N PRO A 102 -1.27 9.56 7.64
CA PRO A 102 -1.82 8.65 8.62
C PRO A 102 -1.10 7.29 8.65
N TYR A 103 -0.55 6.83 7.53
CA TYR A 103 0.24 5.58 7.51
C TYR A 103 1.53 5.71 8.31
N LEU A 104 2.22 6.84 8.16
CA LEU A 104 3.45 7.13 8.90
C LEU A 104 3.18 7.22 10.41
N VAL A 105 2.13 7.95 10.79
CA VAL A 105 1.69 8.04 12.19
C VAL A 105 1.21 6.68 12.70
N GLY A 106 0.54 5.88 11.87
CA GLY A 106 0.04 4.56 12.23
C GLY A 106 1.13 3.55 12.51
N THR A 107 2.19 3.56 11.71
CA THR A 107 3.40 2.76 11.92
C THR A 107 4.12 3.14 13.21
N LEU A 108 4.19 4.43 13.52
CA LEU A 108 4.83 4.89 14.76
C LEU A 108 3.98 4.59 15.99
N ALA A 109 2.68 4.83 15.87
CA ALA A 109 1.72 4.52 16.93
C ALA A 109 1.63 3.01 17.17
N SER A 110 1.77 2.14 16.17
CA SER A 110 1.58 0.69 16.35
C SER A 110 2.63 0.07 17.28
N VAL A 111 3.91 0.35 17.05
CA VAL A 111 5.01 -0.18 17.88
C VAL A 111 4.91 0.33 19.31
N THR A 112 4.71 1.65 19.48
CA THR A 112 4.54 2.24 20.82
C THR A 112 3.29 1.68 21.53
N THR A 113 2.16 1.56 20.83
CA THR A 113 0.91 1.05 21.39
C THR A 113 1.05 -0.40 21.85
N VAL A 114 1.71 -1.24 21.05
CA VAL A 114 1.97 -2.64 21.43
C VAL A 114 2.76 -2.72 22.74
N GLY A 115 3.89 -2.01 22.84
CA GLY A 115 4.72 -2.05 24.04
C GLY A 115 4.03 -1.47 25.28
N VAL A 116 3.35 -0.32 25.14
CA VAL A 116 2.61 0.30 26.25
C VAL A 116 1.46 -0.59 26.73
N CYS A 117 0.71 -1.20 25.81
CA CYS A 117 -0.34 -2.14 26.17
C CYS A 117 0.22 -3.41 26.83
N ALA A 118 1.30 -3.98 26.29
CA ALA A 118 1.94 -5.17 26.87
C ALA A 118 2.38 -4.90 28.32
N ALA A 119 3.09 -3.78 28.56
CA ALA A 119 3.53 -3.40 29.90
C ALA A 119 2.36 -3.12 30.86
N ALA A 120 1.30 -2.42 30.40
CA ALA A 120 0.14 -2.10 31.24
C ALA A 120 -0.67 -3.36 31.62
N PHE A 121 -0.92 -4.26 30.68
CA PHE A 121 -1.58 -5.53 30.95
C PHE A 121 -0.71 -6.46 31.79
N ALA A 122 0.61 -6.46 31.58
CA ALA A 122 1.53 -7.20 32.43
C ALA A 122 1.49 -6.71 33.87
N ALA A 123 1.54 -5.40 34.10
CA ALA A 123 1.44 -4.82 35.43
C ALA A 123 0.11 -5.17 36.12
N LEU A 124 -1.01 -5.09 35.39
CA LEU A 124 -2.31 -5.52 35.93
C LEU A 124 -2.27 -6.98 36.35
N THR A 125 -1.82 -7.87 35.47
CA THR A 125 -1.79 -9.31 35.70
C THR A 125 -0.84 -9.68 36.84
N THR A 126 0.35 -9.08 36.92
CA THR A 126 1.28 -9.29 38.05
C THR A 126 0.65 -8.88 39.39
N VAL A 127 -0.06 -7.74 39.44
CA VAL A 127 -0.77 -7.32 40.67
C VAL A 127 -1.89 -8.29 41.01
N LEU A 128 -2.69 -8.73 40.03
CA LEU A 128 -3.76 -9.70 40.26
C LEU A 128 -3.23 -11.06 40.74
N ILE A 129 -2.10 -11.54 40.20
CA ILE A 129 -1.44 -12.77 40.66
C ILE A 129 -0.94 -12.60 42.10
N ARG A 130 -0.29 -11.49 42.44
CA ARG A 130 0.22 -11.23 43.79
C ARG A 130 -0.88 -11.17 44.87
N HIS A 131 -2.10 -10.78 44.48
CA HIS A 131 -3.26 -10.75 45.37
C HIS A 131 -4.11 -12.03 45.33
N GLY A 132 -3.65 -13.08 44.63
CA GLY A 132 -4.35 -14.37 44.55
C GLY A 132 -5.68 -14.30 43.78
N VAL A 133 -5.83 -13.36 42.85
CA VAL A 133 -7.00 -13.25 41.96
C VAL A 133 -6.82 -14.08 40.68
N ILE A 134 -5.57 -14.35 40.33
CA ILE A 134 -5.18 -15.21 39.20
C ILE A 134 -4.10 -16.17 39.71
N ASP A 135 -4.34 -17.46 39.53
CA ASP A 135 -3.42 -18.53 39.84
C ASP A 135 -2.51 -18.83 38.64
N THR A 136 -1.27 -19.22 38.96
CA THR A 136 -0.27 -19.69 38.01
C THR A 136 -0.06 -21.19 38.22
N VAL A 137 0.13 -21.94 37.14
CA VAL A 137 0.33 -23.41 37.23
C VAL A 137 1.59 -23.78 38.02
N GLN A 138 2.62 -22.93 37.95
CA GLN A 138 3.92 -23.18 38.57
C GLN A 138 3.96 -22.85 40.07
N GLY A 139 2.92 -22.22 40.63
CA GLY A 139 2.86 -21.81 42.04
C GLY A 139 3.83 -20.68 42.44
N GLU A 140 4.79 -20.34 41.58
CA GLU A 140 5.65 -19.17 41.75
C GLU A 140 4.93 -17.90 41.28
N THR A 141 5.19 -16.77 41.97
CA THR A 141 4.66 -15.46 41.58
C THR A 141 5.61 -14.82 40.54
N PRO A 142 5.28 -14.84 39.24
CA PRO A 142 6.14 -14.26 38.21
C PRO A 142 6.32 -12.75 38.43
N GLY A 143 7.49 -12.24 38.05
CA GLY A 143 7.76 -10.81 38.01
C GLY A 143 7.04 -10.11 36.85
N LEU A 144 7.20 -8.79 36.78
CA LEU A 144 6.60 -7.98 35.71
C LEU A 144 7.12 -8.39 34.33
N PHE A 145 8.41 -8.70 34.23
CA PHE A 145 9.07 -8.99 32.97
C PHE A 145 8.61 -10.33 32.38
N GLU A 146 8.44 -11.35 33.22
CA GLU A 146 7.94 -12.68 32.80
C GLU A 146 6.50 -12.60 32.30
N VAL A 147 5.66 -11.80 32.96
CA VAL A 147 4.27 -11.57 32.53
C VAL A 147 4.22 -10.69 31.29
N GLU A 148 5.12 -9.71 31.12
CA GLU A 148 5.20 -8.93 29.88
C GLU A 148 5.63 -9.80 28.69
N ALA A 149 6.62 -10.66 28.92
CA ALA A 149 7.04 -11.66 27.94
C ALA A 149 5.87 -12.59 27.56
N LEU A 150 4.97 -12.94 28.49
CA LEU A 150 3.74 -13.70 28.18
C LEU A 150 2.84 -12.96 27.19
N TYR A 151 2.60 -11.66 27.39
CA TYR A 151 1.78 -10.86 26.47
C TYR A 151 2.41 -10.70 25.08
N LEU A 152 3.72 -10.47 25.02
CA LEU A 152 4.46 -10.40 23.76
C LEU A 152 4.47 -11.77 23.05
N TRP A 153 4.66 -12.86 23.79
CA TRP A 153 4.56 -14.22 23.29
C TRP A 153 3.20 -14.46 22.61
N HIS A 154 2.11 -14.07 23.28
CA HIS A 154 0.75 -14.18 22.73
C HIS A 154 0.47 -13.29 21.52
N LEU A 155 1.14 -12.14 21.40
CA LEU A 155 1.03 -11.28 20.22
C LEU A 155 1.74 -11.90 19.01
N VAL A 156 2.91 -12.51 19.25
CA VAL A 156 3.68 -13.21 18.23
C VAL A 156 2.96 -14.49 17.77
N ASP A 157 2.41 -15.25 18.71
CA ASP A 157 1.54 -16.41 18.50
C ASP A 157 0.25 -16.06 17.71
N ALA A 158 -0.26 -14.84 17.83
CA ALA A 158 -1.46 -14.41 17.12
C ALA A 158 -1.29 -14.26 15.60
N VAL A 159 -0.09 -14.46 15.05
CA VAL A 159 0.18 -14.50 13.62
C VAL A 159 0.34 -15.97 13.19
N PRO A 160 -0.79 -16.71 13.00
CA PRO A 160 -0.76 -18.16 12.82
C PRO A 160 0.03 -18.58 11.58
N ILE A 161 0.05 -17.74 10.54
CA ILE A 161 0.77 -18.05 9.28
C ILE A 161 2.29 -18.15 9.46
N LEU A 162 2.84 -17.53 10.51
CA LEU A 162 4.28 -17.58 10.79
C LEU A 162 4.61 -18.66 11.83
N GLY A 163 3.67 -18.99 12.74
CA GLY A 163 3.85 -19.99 13.80
C GLY A 163 5.18 -19.82 14.55
N ILE A 164 5.52 -18.58 14.89
CA ILE A 164 6.87 -18.19 15.35
C ILE A 164 7.20 -18.86 16.69
N THR A 165 6.24 -18.90 17.60
CA THR A 165 6.38 -19.48 18.94
C THR A 165 6.68 -20.97 18.88
N ASP A 166 5.92 -21.71 18.07
CA ASP A 166 6.12 -23.15 17.85
C ASP A 166 7.43 -23.42 17.11
N ALA A 167 7.71 -22.66 16.04
CA ALA A 167 8.93 -22.82 15.26
C ALA A 167 10.19 -22.62 16.12
N LEU A 168 10.21 -21.56 16.94
CA LEU A 168 11.34 -21.27 17.82
C LEU A 168 11.39 -22.15 19.08
N HIS A 169 10.42 -23.05 19.27
CA HIS A 169 10.21 -23.76 20.53
C HIS A 169 10.25 -22.81 21.72
N TRP A 170 9.69 -21.61 21.56
CA TRP A 170 9.70 -20.60 22.60
C TRP A 170 8.58 -20.94 23.59
N PRO A 171 8.87 -21.53 24.77
CA PRO A 171 7.82 -21.87 25.71
C PRO A 171 7.15 -20.59 26.22
N ALA A 172 5.84 -20.67 26.48
CA ALA A 172 5.16 -19.60 27.18
C ALA A 172 5.83 -19.38 28.55
N PRO A 173 6.30 -18.16 28.87
CA PRO A 173 7.08 -17.92 30.07
C PRO A 173 6.28 -18.14 31.35
N VAL A 174 4.95 -17.97 31.29
CA VAL A 174 4.02 -18.17 32.39
C VAL A 174 2.73 -18.78 31.84
N THR A 175 2.17 -19.77 32.53
CA THR A 175 0.85 -20.33 32.22
C THR A 175 -0.18 -19.92 33.27
N LEU A 176 -1.24 -19.25 32.82
CA LEU A 176 -2.37 -18.85 33.66
C LEU A 176 -3.40 -19.99 33.66
N SER A 177 -3.77 -20.52 34.81
CA SER A 177 -4.77 -21.60 34.91
C SER A 177 -6.21 -21.09 34.86
N ASP A 178 -6.40 -19.81 35.18
CA ASP A 178 -7.72 -19.32 35.55
C ASP A 178 -8.49 -18.66 34.39
N PRO A 179 -9.83 -18.73 34.41
CA PRO A 179 -10.67 -18.04 33.44
C PRO A 179 -10.44 -16.52 33.40
N SER A 180 -10.11 -15.91 34.54
CA SER A 180 -9.79 -14.48 34.65
C SER A 180 -8.51 -14.12 33.88
N GLY A 181 -7.45 -14.93 34.00
CA GLY A 181 -6.23 -14.81 33.22
C GLY A 181 -6.49 -14.98 31.71
N GLY A 182 -7.28 -15.99 31.34
CA GLY A 182 -7.72 -16.20 29.95
C GLY A 182 -8.51 -15.02 29.38
N ALA A 183 -9.42 -14.43 30.16
CA ALA A 183 -10.20 -13.27 29.75
C ALA A 183 -9.33 -12.01 29.53
N LEU A 184 -8.30 -11.80 30.36
CA LEU A 184 -7.33 -10.71 30.18
C LEU A 184 -6.49 -10.90 28.91
N LEU A 185 -6.00 -12.10 28.67
CA LEU A 185 -5.26 -12.44 27.44
C LEU A 185 -6.12 -12.23 26.19
N LEU A 186 -7.38 -12.67 26.24
CA LEU A 186 -8.33 -12.48 25.15
C LEU A 186 -8.62 -10.99 24.90
N SER A 187 -8.81 -10.22 25.96
CA SER A 187 -9.05 -8.77 25.89
C SER A 187 -7.85 -8.06 25.25
N PHE A 188 -6.64 -8.40 25.68
CA PHE A 188 -5.40 -7.88 25.09
C PHE A 188 -5.29 -8.21 23.59
N LYS A 189 -5.47 -9.49 23.22
CA LYS A 189 -5.44 -9.94 21.81
C LYS A 189 -6.46 -9.16 20.97
N MET A 190 -7.71 -9.05 21.43
CA MET A 190 -8.77 -8.34 20.69
C MET A 190 -8.50 -6.84 20.56
N LEU A 191 -8.05 -6.19 21.64
CA LEU A 191 -7.78 -4.74 21.63
C LEU A 191 -6.63 -4.35 20.72
N LEU A 192 -5.58 -5.18 20.62
CA LEU A 192 -4.43 -4.90 19.77
C LEU A 192 -4.58 -5.41 18.33
N LEU A 193 -5.08 -6.62 18.12
CA LEU A 193 -5.10 -7.23 16.79
C LEU A 193 -6.01 -6.50 15.82
N ILE A 194 -7.20 -6.08 16.25
CA ILE A 194 -8.17 -5.39 15.38
C ILE A 194 -7.55 -4.13 14.73
N PRO A 195 -7.00 -3.17 15.50
CA PRO A 195 -6.39 -1.98 14.89
C PRO A 195 -5.06 -2.28 14.18
N LEU A 196 -4.25 -3.22 14.66
CA LEU A 196 -3.00 -3.62 14.00
C LEU A 196 -3.26 -4.20 12.61
N VAL A 197 -4.21 -5.14 12.48
CA VAL A 197 -4.62 -5.69 11.18
C VAL A 197 -5.17 -4.58 10.28
N GLY A 198 -5.93 -3.64 10.85
CA GLY A 198 -6.41 -2.47 10.12
C GLY A 198 -5.30 -1.61 9.52
N VAL A 199 -4.26 -1.32 10.31
CA VAL A 199 -3.07 -0.58 9.83
C VAL A 199 -2.28 -1.40 8.82
N LEU A 200 -2.06 -2.69 9.07
CA LEU A 200 -1.32 -3.58 8.17
C LEU A 200 -1.98 -3.69 6.79
N LEU A 201 -3.28 -3.99 6.75
CA LEU A 201 -4.04 -4.09 5.50
C LEU A 201 -4.04 -2.77 4.75
N ALA A 202 -4.05 -1.65 5.47
CA ALA A 202 -4.00 -0.37 4.84
C ALA A 202 -2.61 -0.06 4.27
N SER A 203 -1.54 -0.27 5.04
CA SER A 203 -0.17 -0.12 4.54
C SER A 203 0.08 -0.98 3.30
N LEU A 204 -0.45 -2.20 3.29
CA LEU A 204 -0.45 -3.06 2.11
C LEU A 204 -1.17 -2.38 0.94
N ARG A 205 -2.38 -1.84 1.13
CA ARG A 205 -3.10 -1.09 0.08
C ARG A 205 -2.34 0.13 -0.43
N LEU A 206 -1.68 0.89 0.44
CA LEU A 206 -0.86 2.03 0.02
C LEU A 206 0.24 1.59 -0.94
N VAL A 207 0.96 0.51 -0.60
CA VAL A 207 1.99 -0.06 -1.48
C VAL A 207 1.36 -0.51 -2.80
N LEU A 208 0.19 -1.17 -2.73
CA LEU A 208 -0.55 -1.62 -3.91
C LEU A 208 -0.99 -0.48 -4.84
N ASP A 209 -1.37 0.68 -4.28
CA ASP A 209 -1.90 1.83 -5.03
C ASP A 209 -0.81 2.78 -5.55
N THR A 210 0.29 2.94 -4.80
CA THR A 210 1.38 3.88 -5.14
C THR A 210 2.21 3.38 -6.33
N VAL A 211 2.47 2.07 -6.39
CA VAL A 211 3.27 1.47 -7.46
C VAL A 211 2.65 1.68 -8.86
N PRO A 212 1.35 1.42 -9.10
CA PRO A 212 0.74 1.65 -10.41
C PRO A 212 0.68 3.12 -10.82
N THR A 213 0.48 4.06 -9.89
CA THR A 213 0.40 5.49 -10.21
C THR A 213 1.74 6.07 -10.62
N GLN A 214 2.82 5.74 -9.90
CA GLN A 214 4.17 6.15 -10.28
C GLN A 214 4.58 5.59 -11.65
N LEU A 215 4.19 4.35 -11.94
CA LEU A 215 4.45 3.75 -13.24
C LEU A 215 3.62 4.40 -14.33
N ALA A 216 2.33 4.63 -14.11
CA ALA A 216 1.47 5.35 -15.05
C ALA A 216 1.99 6.76 -15.32
N GLU A 217 2.52 7.46 -14.31
CA GLU A 217 3.12 8.78 -14.48
C GLU A 217 4.45 8.71 -15.26
N ARG A 218 5.30 7.71 -15.00
CA ARG A 218 6.50 7.45 -15.82
C ARG A 218 6.13 7.19 -17.28
N PHE A 219 5.07 6.41 -17.53
CA PHE A 219 4.55 6.17 -18.89
C PHE A 219 3.97 7.45 -19.51
N ALA A 220 3.22 8.26 -18.75
CA ALA A 220 2.62 9.49 -19.22
C ALA A 220 3.65 10.59 -19.53
N ARG A 221 4.81 10.59 -18.86
CA ARG A 221 5.92 11.51 -19.14
C ARG A 221 6.76 11.11 -20.35
N GLN A 222 6.62 9.88 -20.85
CA GLN A 222 7.32 9.38 -22.03
C GLN A 222 6.37 8.71 -23.05
N PRO A 223 5.33 9.41 -23.52
CA PRO A 223 4.35 8.83 -24.45
C PRO A 223 5.00 8.48 -25.79
N ASP A 224 5.83 9.37 -26.34
CA ASP A 224 6.51 9.16 -27.63
C ASP A 224 7.51 8.01 -27.57
N ARG A 225 8.20 7.86 -26.43
CA ARG A 225 9.15 6.76 -26.22
C ARG A 225 8.45 5.42 -26.08
N TRP A 226 7.24 5.41 -25.51
CA TRP A 226 6.43 4.21 -25.39
C TRP A 226 5.87 3.78 -26.75
N GLU A 227 5.35 4.68 -27.58
CA GLU A 227 4.85 4.28 -28.90
C GLU A 227 5.98 3.76 -29.78
N THR A 228 7.15 4.41 -29.80
CA THR A 228 8.31 3.88 -30.53
C THR A 228 8.80 2.57 -29.96
N ASN A 229 8.90 2.44 -28.63
CA ASN A 229 9.35 1.19 -28.00
C ASN A 229 8.32 0.07 -28.14
N VAL A 230 7.02 0.32 -28.23
CA VAL A 230 5.99 -0.72 -28.42
C VAL A 230 5.91 -1.17 -29.86
N GLU A 231 6.18 -0.27 -30.81
CA GLU A 231 6.26 -0.63 -32.22
C GLU A 231 7.56 -1.37 -32.54
N ASP A 232 8.67 -0.97 -31.91
CA ASP A 232 9.93 -1.72 -31.93
C ASP A 232 9.80 -3.04 -31.15
N ASP A 233 9.19 -3.06 -29.95
CA ASP A 233 8.89 -4.30 -29.21
C ASP A 233 7.91 -5.17 -29.99
N ARG A 234 6.92 -4.64 -30.72
CA ARG A 234 6.03 -5.47 -31.56
C ARG A 234 6.78 -6.09 -32.73
N ARG A 235 7.78 -5.40 -33.27
CA ARG A 235 8.65 -5.91 -34.34
C ARG A 235 9.65 -6.94 -33.80
N GLU A 236 10.23 -6.71 -32.63
CA GLU A 236 11.15 -7.66 -31.96
C GLU A 236 10.41 -8.84 -31.30
N THR A 237 9.21 -8.64 -30.77
CA THR A 237 8.31 -9.69 -30.22
C THR A 237 7.42 -10.34 -31.29
N SER A 238 7.79 -10.19 -32.56
CA SER A 238 7.49 -11.21 -33.58
C SER A 238 7.82 -12.59 -33.01
N ALA A 239 7.13 -13.64 -33.48
CA ALA A 239 7.04 -14.94 -32.80
C ALA A 239 8.38 -15.56 -32.31
N GLY A 240 9.52 -15.15 -32.88
CA GLY A 240 10.86 -15.52 -32.40
C GLY A 240 11.23 -14.97 -31.01
N GLY A 241 10.94 -13.71 -30.69
CA GLY A 241 11.39 -13.08 -29.42
C GLY A 241 10.75 -13.69 -28.18
N ARG A 242 9.47 -14.13 -28.28
CA ARG A 242 8.75 -14.80 -27.19
C ARG A 242 9.24 -16.22 -26.93
N ALA A 243 9.63 -16.92 -27.99
CA ALA A 243 10.24 -18.24 -27.87
C ALA A 243 11.63 -18.10 -27.24
N LEU A 244 12.42 -17.11 -27.64
CA LEU A 244 13.77 -16.85 -27.13
C LEU A 244 13.80 -16.46 -25.65
N THR A 245 12.89 -15.60 -25.17
CA THR A 245 12.84 -15.25 -23.73
C THR A 245 12.37 -16.42 -22.86
N ALA A 246 11.38 -17.20 -23.32
CA ALA A 246 10.98 -18.43 -22.62
C ALA A 246 12.09 -19.49 -22.64
N LEU A 247 12.80 -19.62 -23.76
CA LEU A 247 14.00 -20.47 -23.91
C LEU A 247 15.21 -19.94 -23.15
N ALA A 248 15.27 -18.67 -22.75
CA ALA A 248 16.35 -18.10 -21.96
C ALA A 248 16.08 -18.22 -20.45
N LEU A 249 14.82 -18.09 -20.02
CA LEU A 249 14.43 -18.27 -18.62
C LEU A 249 14.48 -19.74 -18.18
N ALA A 250 14.07 -20.68 -19.03
CA ALA A 250 14.12 -22.11 -18.71
C ALA A 250 15.52 -22.63 -18.33
N PRO A 251 16.60 -22.39 -19.11
CA PRO A 251 17.95 -22.80 -18.74
C PRO A 251 18.48 -22.01 -17.56
N PHE A 252 18.06 -20.76 -17.34
CA PHE A 252 18.44 -20.02 -16.14
C PHE A 252 17.84 -20.67 -14.88
N ILE A 253 16.53 -20.95 -14.88
CA ILE A 253 15.84 -21.66 -13.81
C ILE A 253 16.46 -23.04 -13.58
N LEU A 254 16.72 -23.80 -14.64
CA LEU A 254 17.37 -25.11 -14.54
C LEU A 254 18.80 -24.99 -14.01
N LEU A 255 19.57 -23.99 -14.44
CA LEU A 255 20.94 -23.75 -13.99
C LEU A 255 20.98 -23.36 -12.51
N THR A 256 20.14 -22.41 -12.08
CA THR A 256 20.07 -22.01 -10.67
C THR A 256 19.65 -23.18 -9.81
N THR A 257 18.63 -23.95 -10.21
CA THR A 257 18.19 -25.14 -9.48
C THR A 257 19.28 -26.22 -9.45
N ALA A 258 20.01 -26.42 -10.55
CA ALA A 258 21.12 -27.38 -10.62
C ALA A 258 22.32 -26.95 -9.77
N VAL A 259 22.65 -25.65 -9.75
CA VAL A 259 23.70 -25.07 -8.90
C VAL A 259 23.33 -25.24 -7.43
N GLU A 260 22.07 -25.00 -7.06
CA GLU A 260 21.59 -25.20 -5.70
C GLU A 260 21.57 -26.67 -5.29
N LEU A 261 21.14 -27.59 -6.16
CA LEU A 261 21.24 -29.04 -5.92
C LEU A 261 22.69 -29.48 -5.78
N ALA A 262 23.60 -28.95 -6.59
CA ALA A 262 25.03 -29.24 -6.50
C ALA A 262 25.65 -28.66 -5.22
N LEU A 263 25.23 -27.46 -4.80
CA LEU A 263 25.62 -26.86 -3.52
C LEU A 263 25.06 -27.65 -2.34
N LEU A 264 23.82 -28.13 -2.43
CA LEU A 264 23.21 -29.00 -1.42
C LEU A 264 23.98 -30.31 -1.33
N GLU A 265 24.34 -30.94 -2.46
CA GLU A 265 25.16 -32.15 -2.46
C GLU A 265 26.57 -31.92 -1.93
N LEU A 266 27.16 -30.74 -2.21
CA LEU A 266 28.47 -30.32 -1.71
C LEU A 266 28.46 -30.11 -0.18
N VAL A 267 27.41 -29.48 0.35
CA VAL A 267 27.21 -29.23 1.79
C VAL A 267 26.85 -30.52 2.53
N VAL A 268 26.08 -31.42 1.90
CA VAL A 268 25.53 -32.59 2.61
C VAL A 268 26.47 -33.78 2.66
N ARG A 269 27.28 -34.04 1.63
CA ARG A 269 28.23 -35.13 1.73
C ARG A 269 29.31 -34.75 2.73
N ARG A 270 29.19 -35.28 3.96
CA ARG A 270 30.15 -35.28 5.08
C ARG A 270 31.53 -35.91 4.78
N ALA A 271 31.78 -36.23 3.51
CA ALA A 271 33.04 -36.60 2.92
C ALA A 271 33.16 -35.76 1.64
N SER A 272 32.97 -34.45 1.79
CA SER A 272 33.00 -33.57 0.64
C SER A 272 34.41 -33.69 0.09
N PHE A 273 34.53 -33.73 -1.24
CA PHE A 273 35.83 -33.58 -1.89
C PHE A 273 36.61 -32.42 -1.26
N VAL A 274 35.92 -31.38 -0.77
CA VAL A 274 36.52 -30.24 -0.07
C VAL A 274 37.11 -30.63 1.29
N GLU A 275 36.41 -31.39 2.13
CA GLU A 275 36.93 -31.82 3.43
C GLU A 275 38.10 -32.81 3.25
N GLU A 276 37.98 -33.78 2.35
CA GLU A 276 39.09 -34.67 1.97
C GLU A 276 40.25 -33.90 1.34
N TRP A 277 39.97 -32.91 0.49
CA TRP A 277 40.99 -32.07 -0.14
C TRP A 277 41.64 -31.12 0.87
N VAL A 278 40.89 -30.52 1.78
CA VAL A 278 41.38 -29.65 2.87
C VAL A 278 42.24 -30.49 3.82
N ASP A 279 41.77 -31.65 4.26
CA ASP A 279 42.57 -32.54 5.12
C ASP A 279 43.83 -33.05 4.40
N THR A 280 43.77 -33.24 3.07
CA THR A 280 44.92 -33.72 2.28
C THR A 280 45.90 -32.60 1.92
N HIS A 281 45.44 -31.37 1.68
CA HIS A 281 46.27 -30.29 1.09
C HIS A 281 46.49 -29.10 2.02
N VAL A 282 45.69 -28.94 3.09
CA VAL A 282 45.82 -27.84 4.05
C VAL A 282 46.42 -28.41 5.34
N PRO A 283 47.64 -28.03 5.72
CA PRO A 283 48.21 -28.48 6.99
C PRO A 283 47.34 -28.00 8.15
N GLY A 284 46.96 -28.89 9.07
CA GLY A 284 46.01 -28.60 10.16
C GLY A 284 46.35 -27.39 11.05
N ALA A 285 47.60 -26.91 10.98
CA ALA A 285 47.99 -25.62 11.52
C ALA A 285 49.09 -24.98 10.66
N ILE A 286 49.01 -23.65 10.47
CA ILE A 286 50.12 -22.87 9.90
C ILE A 286 51.06 -22.53 11.05
N HIS A 287 52.32 -22.90 10.93
CA HIS A 287 53.36 -22.55 11.91
C HIS A 287 54.20 -21.41 11.34
N GLY A 288 54.02 -20.20 11.89
CA GLY A 288 54.76 -19.02 11.47
C GLY A 288 55.01 -18.10 12.66
N PHE A 289 56.22 -17.52 12.75
CA PHE A 289 56.60 -16.56 13.80
C PHE A 289 56.40 -17.06 15.25
N GLY A 290 56.59 -18.35 15.52
CA GLY A 290 56.44 -18.92 16.87
C GLY A 290 54.99 -19.06 17.35
N HIS A 291 54.01 -18.81 16.48
CA HIS A 291 52.60 -19.04 16.76
C HIS A 291 52.03 -20.13 15.84
N SER A 292 51.27 -21.06 16.40
CA SER A 292 50.45 -22.02 15.67
C SER A 292 49.03 -21.49 15.59
N VAL A 293 48.56 -21.19 14.37
CA VAL A 293 47.15 -20.84 14.15
C VAL A 293 46.46 -22.07 13.61
N SER A 294 45.48 -22.59 14.37
CA SER A 294 44.64 -23.70 13.91
C SER A 294 43.79 -23.25 12.73
N ILE A 295 43.77 -24.05 11.66
CA ILE A 295 42.94 -23.80 10.47
C ILE A 295 41.62 -24.58 10.56
N SER A 296 41.28 -25.15 11.73
CA SER A 296 40.05 -25.91 11.96
C SER A 296 38.76 -25.12 11.71
N TRP A 297 38.82 -23.80 11.55
CA TRP A 297 37.70 -22.93 11.20
C TRP A 297 37.42 -22.87 9.68
N LEU A 298 38.33 -23.36 8.83
CA LEU A 298 38.23 -23.23 7.37
C LEU A 298 37.06 -24.04 6.77
N PRO A 299 36.77 -25.28 7.20
CA PRO A 299 35.57 -25.99 6.73
C PRO A 299 34.29 -25.23 7.08
N GLN A 300 34.19 -24.73 8.32
CA GLN A 300 33.06 -23.90 8.76
C GLN A 300 32.92 -22.61 7.92
N ALA A 301 34.02 -21.98 7.52
CA ALA A 301 33.98 -20.79 6.66
C ALA A 301 33.52 -21.09 5.23
N ILE A 302 33.86 -22.27 4.69
CA ILE A 302 33.40 -22.73 3.37
C ILE A 302 31.90 -23.02 3.42
N ASP A 303 31.42 -23.66 4.49
CA ASP A 303 29.99 -23.92 4.69
C ASP A 303 29.19 -22.61 4.81
N VAL A 304 29.68 -21.65 5.60
CA VAL A 304 29.07 -20.30 5.72
C VAL A 304 29.06 -19.58 4.38
N ALA A 305 30.13 -19.69 3.58
CA ALA A 305 30.20 -19.11 2.25
C ALA A 305 29.22 -19.77 1.27
N GLY A 306 29.05 -21.11 1.35
CA GLY A 306 28.06 -21.86 0.57
C GLY A 306 26.63 -21.44 0.89
N ALA A 307 26.29 -21.33 2.17
CA ALA A 307 24.98 -20.80 2.60
C ALA A 307 24.77 -19.35 2.15
N GLY A 308 25.78 -18.50 2.28
CA GLY A 308 25.74 -17.13 1.77
C GLY A 308 25.52 -17.05 0.25
N ALA A 309 26.17 -17.92 -0.51
CA ALA A 309 26.01 -18.02 -1.96
C ALA A 309 24.60 -18.49 -2.35
N MET A 310 24.01 -19.45 -1.63
CA MET A 310 22.61 -19.89 -1.82
C MET A 310 21.62 -18.74 -1.60
N ILE A 311 21.78 -18.00 -0.50
CA ILE A 311 20.93 -16.83 -0.18
C ILE A 311 21.09 -15.74 -1.25
N ALA A 312 22.32 -15.48 -1.69
CA ALA A 312 22.59 -14.52 -2.76
C ALA A 312 21.99 -14.97 -4.09
N LEU A 313 22.04 -16.26 -4.44
CA LEU A 313 21.43 -16.81 -5.66
C LEU A 313 19.90 -16.68 -5.63
N THR A 314 19.30 -16.95 -4.47
CA THR A 314 17.86 -16.73 -4.21
C THR A 314 17.47 -15.27 -4.45
N PHE A 315 18.30 -14.34 -3.96
CA PHE A 315 18.06 -12.90 -4.13
C PHE A 315 18.24 -12.44 -5.59
N VAL A 316 19.28 -12.92 -6.27
CA VAL A 316 19.51 -12.64 -7.70
C VAL A 316 18.38 -13.21 -8.56
N ALA A 317 17.90 -14.41 -8.25
CA ALA A 317 16.73 -14.99 -8.89
C ALA A 317 15.47 -14.12 -8.73
N PHE A 318 15.28 -13.52 -7.55
CA PHE A 318 14.20 -12.59 -7.25
C PHE A 318 14.31 -11.26 -8.01
N GLU A 319 15.52 -10.71 -8.19
CA GLU A 319 15.74 -9.48 -8.98
C GLU A 319 15.49 -9.70 -10.48
N VAL A 320 16.00 -10.82 -11.04
CA VAL A 320 15.73 -11.22 -12.44
C VAL A 320 14.22 -11.43 -12.68
N LEU A 321 13.49 -11.81 -11.62
CA LEU A 321 12.04 -11.98 -11.59
C LEU A 321 11.28 -10.67 -11.81
N GLU A 322 11.69 -9.61 -11.11
CA GLU A 322 11.03 -8.31 -11.16
C GLU A 322 11.06 -7.77 -12.59
N ILE A 323 12.18 -8.00 -13.28
CA ILE A 323 12.38 -7.64 -14.69
C ILE A 323 11.48 -8.51 -15.59
N GLY A 324 11.37 -9.82 -15.35
CA GLY A 324 10.61 -10.75 -16.19
C GLY A 324 9.08 -10.62 -16.10
N VAL A 325 8.55 -10.37 -14.89
CA VAL A 325 7.10 -10.18 -14.66
C VAL A 325 6.60 -8.86 -15.25
N PHE A 326 7.46 -7.84 -15.28
CA PHE A 326 7.11 -6.54 -15.83
C PHE A 326 6.93 -6.54 -17.36
N VAL A 327 7.58 -7.47 -18.06
CA VAL A 327 7.63 -7.50 -19.53
C VAL A 327 6.42 -8.21 -20.17
N ARG A 328 5.58 -8.94 -19.41
CA ARG A 328 4.60 -9.86 -20.02
C ARG A 328 3.15 -9.36 -19.99
N GLU A 329 2.75 -8.66 -21.04
CA GLU A 329 1.35 -8.27 -21.25
C GLU A 329 0.49 -9.46 -21.82
N HIS A 330 -0.56 -9.82 -21.08
CA HIS A 330 -1.89 -10.25 -21.56
C HIS A 330 -2.19 -11.65 -22.19
N SER A 331 -1.38 -12.71 -22.04
CA SER A 331 -1.80 -14.07 -22.46
C SER A 331 -2.18 -15.00 -21.29
N ARG A 332 -3.08 -15.97 -21.50
CA ARG A 332 -3.35 -17.09 -20.55
C ARG A 332 -2.08 -17.86 -20.14
N THR A 333 -1.03 -17.81 -20.94
CA THR A 333 0.28 -18.39 -20.59
C THR A 333 1.00 -17.63 -19.48
N SER A 334 0.63 -16.38 -19.19
CA SER A 334 1.19 -15.60 -18.07
C SER A 334 0.78 -16.15 -16.69
N THR A 335 -0.45 -16.63 -16.52
CA THR A 335 -0.90 -17.17 -15.22
C THR A 335 -0.21 -18.50 -14.89
N ILE A 336 -0.01 -19.36 -15.91
CA ILE A 336 0.77 -20.60 -15.74
C ILE A 336 2.23 -20.27 -15.44
N GLY A 337 2.80 -19.25 -16.10
CA GLY A 337 4.15 -18.76 -15.81
C GLY A 337 4.30 -18.25 -14.39
N VAL A 338 3.37 -17.41 -13.90
CA VAL A 338 3.38 -16.89 -12.52
C VAL A 338 3.21 -18.03 -11.51
N ALA A 339 2.31 -18.98 -11.76
CA ALA A 339 2.13 -20.13 -10.87
C ALA A 339 3.37 -21.03 -10.81
N GLY A 340 3.96 -21.36 -11.97
CA GLY A 340 5.19 -22.15 -12.04
C GLY A 340 6.39 -21.44 -11.40
N LEU A 341 6.43 -20.12 -11.48
CA LEU A 341 7.44 -19.27 -10.85
C LEU A 341 7.30 -19.21 -9.33
N VAL A 342 6.08 -19.03 -8.83
CA VAL A 342 5.78 -19.07 -7.38
C VAL A 342 6.15 -20.44 -6.83
N LEU A 343 5.79 -21.50 -7.53
CA LEU A 343 6.19 -22.88 -7.18
C LEU A 343 7.72 -23.04 -7.18
N TRP A 344 8.41 -22.46 -8.16
CA TRP A 344 9.87 -22.52 -8.22
C TRP A 344 10.54 -21.79 -7.06
N LEU A 345 10.15 -20.54 -6.76
CA LEU A 345 10.67 -19.78 -5.62
C LEU A 345 10.40 -20.48 -4.29
N PHE A 346 9.25 -21.14 -4.19
CA PHE A 346 8.89 -21.96 -3.04
C PHE A 346 9.85 -23.15 -2.87
N CYS A 347 10.08 -23.93 -3.93
CA CYS A 347 11.05 -25.03 -3.92
C CYS A 347 12.46 -24.53 -3.55
N LEU A 348 12.85 -23.37 -4.08
CA LEU A 348 14.14 -22.76 -3.84
C LEU A 348 14.31 -22.34 -2.37
N SER A 349 13.29 -21.71 -1.78
CA SER A 349 13.28 -21.37 -0.35
C SER A 349 13.35 -22.60 0.56
N LEU A 350 12.68 -23.69 0.17
CA LEU A 350 12.69 -24.96 0.89
C LEU A 350 14.08 -25.60 0.85
N LEU A 351 14.72 -25.63 -0.32
CA LEU A 351 16.08 -26.16 -0.50
C LEU A 351 17.11 -25.34 0.28
N ALA A 352 17.01 -24.00 0.23
CA ALA A 352 17.88 -23.12 1.01
C ALA A 352 17.73 -23.35 2.53
N ALA A 353 16.49 -23.45 3.04
CA ALA A 353 16.23 -23.72 4.45
C ALA A 353 16.78 -25.10 4.89
N THR A 354 16.65 -26.09 4.01
CA THR A 354 17.18 -27.45 4.21
C THR A 354 18.72 -27.42 4.27
N ALA A 355 19.37 -26.76 3.31
CA ALA A 355 20.82 -26.64 3.26
C ALA A 355 21.38 -26.00 4.54
N VAL A 356 20.80 -24.87 4.95
CA VAL A 356 21.22 -24.15 6.17
C VAL A 356 21.02 -25.01 7.41
N THR A 357 19.92 -25.75 7.51
CA THR A 357 19.64 -26.62 8.66
C THR A 357 20.60 -27.81 8.73
N LEU A 358 20.90 -28.44 7.60
CA LEU A 358 21.89 -29.53 7.53
C LEU A 358 23.29 -29.03 7.91
N MET A 359 23.67 -27.85 7.43
CA MET A 359 24.90 -27.20 7.84
C MET A 359 24.94 -26.95 9.36
N LEU A 360 23.84 -26.44 9.95
CA LEU A 360 23.72 -26.26 11.40
C LEU A 360 23.81 -27.59 12.16
N LEU A 361 23.24 -28.66 11.60
CA LEU A 361 23.28 -30.00 12.18
C LEU A 361 24.71 -30.56 12.17
N HIS A 362 25.43 -30.42 11.04
CA HIS A 362 26.81 -30.87 10.90
C HIS A 362 27.78 -30.06 11.77
N ALA A 363 27.51 -28.77 11.96
CA ALA A 363 28.23 -27.91 12.90
C ALA A 363 27.95 -28.25 14.38
N GLY A 364 27.02 -29.16 14.67
CA GLY A 364 26.60 -29.52 16.03
C GLY A 364 25.78 -28.44 16.73
N VAL A 365 25.28 -27.45 15.98
CA VAL A 365 24.43 -26.36 16.47
C VAL A 365 22.97 -26.81 16.53
N ALA A 366 22.49 -27.46 15.47
CA ALA A 366 21.14 -28.03 15.43
C ALA A 366 21.08 -29.39 16.13
N LYS A 367 19.93 -29.70 16.72
CA LYS A 367 19.70 -30.96 17.47
C LYS A 367 18.37 -31.57 17.09
N THR A 368 18.36 -32.89 16.92
CA THR A 368 17.16 -33.68 16.64
C THR A 368 16.78 -34.55 17.82
N THR A 369 15.49 -34.87 17.96
CA THR A 369 14.98 -35.78 19.00
C THR A 369 15.46 -37.21 18.80
N THR A 370 15.56 -37.66 17.56
CA THR A 370 16.12 -38.94 17.14
C THR A 370 17.42 -38.69 16.36
N PRO A 371 18.54 -39.34 16.71
CA PRO A 371 19.79 -39.15 15.99
C PRO A 371 19.64 -39.62 14.55
N LEU A 372 19.88 -38.71 13.61
CA LEU A 372 19.81 -38.99 12.19
C LEU A 372 21.01 -39.84 11.74
N THR A 373 20.76 -40.83 10.87
CA THR A 373 21.82 -41.56 10.16
C THR A 373 22.07 -40.89 8.81
N GLY A 374 23.33 -40.80 8.39
CA GLY A 374 23.77 -39.91 7.30
C GLY A 374 23.07 -40.08 5.93
N THR A 375 22.45 -41.23 5.64
CA THR A 375 21.70 -41.42 4.39
C THR A 375 20.30 -40.80 4.42
N ASN A 376 19.73 -40.54 5.60
CA ASN A 376 18.36 -40.08 5.78
C ASN A 376 18.25 -38.61 6.20
N GLU A 377 19.37 -37.92 6.43
CA GLU A 377 19.40 -36.53 6.91
C GLU A 377 18.65 -35.56 5.98
N ILE A 378 18.90 -35.62 4.65
CA ILE A 378 18.22 -34.74 3.68
C ILE A 378 16.72 -35.01 3.67
N GLY A 379 16.35 -36.30 3.54
CA GLY A 379 14.95 -36.70 3.43
C GLY A 379 14.16 -36.27 4.66
N ALA A 380 14.69 -36.52 5.86
CA ALA A 380 14.05 -36.12 7.10
C ALA A 380 13.95 -34.60 7.25
N THR A 381 14.96 -33.84 6.83
CA THR A 381 14.94 -32.37 6.90
C THR A 381 13.95 -31.77 5.92
N LEU A 382 13.92 -32.27 4.67
CA LEU A 382 12.93 -31.87 3.67
C LEU A 382 11.52 -32.21 4.11
N ASP A 383 11.30 -33.40 4.67
CA ASP A 383 10.00 -33.84 5.19
C ASP A 383 9.55 -32.92 6.33
N TRP A 384 10.45 -32.59 7.27
CA TRP A 384 10.17 -31.67 8.39
C TRP A 384 9.76 -30.27 7.92
N PHE A 385 10.52 -29.66 6.99
CA PHE A 385 10.13 -28.35 6.45
C PHE A 385 8.84 -28.44 5.63
N SER A 386 8.66 -29.48 4.81
CA SER A 386 7.46 -29.68 3.98
C SER A 386 6.20 -29.87 4.83
N TRP A 387 6.32 -30.50 5.99
CA TRP A 387 5.24 -30.63 6.96
C TRP A 387 4.84 -29.27 7.54
N HIS A 388 5.82 -28.50 8.07
CA HIS A 388 5.56 -27.17 8.65
C HIS A 388 5.02 -26.18 7.63
N LEU A 389 5.42 -26.37 6.38
CA LEU A 389 5.00 -25.64 5.22
C LEU A 389 3.53 -25.90 4.87
N ALA A 390 3.13 -27.17 4.88
CA ALA A 390 1.75 -27.60 4.66
C ALA A 390 0.83 -27.09 5.79
N GLU A 391 1.32 -27.05 7.02
CA GLU A 391 0.63 -26.49 8.19
C GLU A 391 0.44 -24.96 8.09
N SER A 392 1.37 -24.27 7.41
CA SER A 392 1.33 -22.80 7.29
C SER A 392 0.18 -22.30 6.42
N ILE A 393 -0.50 -23.16 5.65
CA ILE A 393 -1.62 -22.74 4.79
C ILE A 393 -2.88 -22.61 5.65
N PRO A 394 -3.37 -21.38 5.91
CA PRO A 394 -4.51 -21.18 6.79
C PRO A 394 -5.74 -21.93 6.26
N ALA A 395 -6.51 -22.52 7.17
CA ALA A 395 -7.78 -23.23 6.92
C ALA A 395 -7.71 -24.62 6.27
N LEU A 396 -6.57 -25.06 5.71
CA LEU A 396 -6.47 -26.41 5.13
C LEU A 396 -6.00 -27.48 6.11
N ASP A 397 -5.23 -27.10 7.14
CA ASP A 397 -4.67 -28.01 8.16
C ASP A 397 -4.23 -29.36 7.55
N VAL A 398 -3.40 -29.26 6.49
CA VAL A 398 -3.11 -30.38 5.58
C VAL A 398 -2.42 -31.53 6.32
N ALA A 399 -1.52 -31.20 7.25
CA ALA A 399 -0.81 -32.16 8.07
C ALA A 399 -1.77 -33.02 8.91
N ASN A 400 -2.64 -32.39 9.70
CA ASN A 400 -3.59 -33.12 10.54
C ASN A 400 -4.65 -33.83 9.70
N THR A 401 -5.12 -33.23 8.62
CA THR A 401 -6.13 -33.82 7.73
C THR A 401 -5.62 -35.06 7.01
N LEU A 402 -4.34 -35.09 6.62
CA LEU A 402 -3.72 -36.25 5.98
C LEU A 402 -3.13 -37.25 6.99
N GLY A 403 -3.14 -36.94 8.30
CA GLY A 403 -2.46 -37.73 9.31
C GLY A 403 -0.94 -37.79 9.09
N TRP A 404 -0.37 -36.78 8.42
CA TRP A 404 1.06 -36.70 8.16
C TRP A 404 1.76 -36.37 9.48
N THR A 405 2.62 -37.27 9.93
CA THR A 405 3.45 -37.10 11.12
C THR A 405 4.92 -37.12 10.70
N VAL A 406 5.75 -36.29 11.35
CA VAL A 406 7.19 -36.24 11.08
C VAL A 406 7.92 -37.13 12.08
N GLU A 407 8.77 -38.02 11.60
CA GLU A 407 9.55 -38.94 12.45
C GLU A 407 10.67 -38.24 13.23
N VAL A 408 11.15 -37.11 12.72
CA VAL A 408 12.30 -36.36 13.24
C VAL A 408 11.87 -34.94 13.56
N GLN A 409 12.12 -34.49 14.78
CA GLN A 409 11.85 -33.12 15.21
C GLN A 409 13.16 -32.43 15.56
N TYR A 410 13.35 -31.23 15.01
CA TYR A 410 14.41 -30.32 15.42
C TYR A 410 13.96 -29.58 16.67
N VAL A 411 14.77 -29.60 17.73
CA VAL A 411 14.44 -29.01 19.04
C VAL A 411 15.23 -27.74 19.34
N ASP A 412 16.08 -27.31 18.41
CA ASP A 412 16.93 -26.15 18.59
C ASP A 412 16.31 -24.85 18.03
N PRO A 413 16.61 -23.69 18.65
CA PRO A 413 16.05 -22.41 18.25
C PRO A 413 16.60 -21.88 16.91
N TRP A 414 17.76 -22.36 16.45
CA TRP A 414 18.37 -21.90 15.20
C TRP A 414 17.62 -22.45 13.99
N THR A 415 17.34 -23.75 13.99
CA THR A 415 16.48 -24.39 12.99
C THR A 415 15.08 -23.77 13.01
N GLY A 416 14.57 -23.46 14.20
CA GLY A 416 13.34 -22.69 14.37
C GLY A 416 13.39 -21.31 13.70
N THR A 417 14.51 -20.59 13.83
CA THR A 417 14.71 -19.28 13.20
C THR A 417 14.73 -19.40 11.67
N VAL A 418 15.40 -20.43 11.14
CA VAL A 418 15.41 -20.75 9.71
C VAL A 418 13.99 -21.03 9.21
N LEU A 419 13.19 -21.79 9.97
CA LEU A 419 11.80 -22.08 9.65
C LEU A 419 10.93 -20.80 9.63
N VAL A 420 11.07 -19.92 10.61
CA VAL A 420 10.36 -18.63 10.63
C VAL A 420 10.74 -17.77 9.43
N ALA A 421 12.04 -17.69 9.12
CA ALA A 421 12.52 -16.95 7.96
C ALA A 421 11.94 -17.51 6.65
N MET A 422 11.94 -18.83 6.48
CA MET A 422 11.32 -19.51 5.33
C MET A 422 9.82 -19.18 5.22
N ARG A 423 9.06 -19.31 6.32
CA ARG A 423 7.62 -18.96 6.35
C ARG A 423 7.39 -17.49 6.00
N ALA A 424 8.21 -16.57 6.50
CA ALA A 424 8.12 -15.15 6.16
C ALA A 424 8.40 -14.88 4.68
N ILE A 425 9.46 -15.48 4.12
CA ILE A 425 9.80 -15.41 2.70
C ILE A 425 8.65 -15.94 1.85
N MET A 426 8.06 -17.05 2.25
CA MET A 426 6.89 -17.59 1.57
C MET A 426 5.67 -16.69 1.59
N VAL A 427 5.34 -16.10 2.74
CA VAL A 427 4.24 -15.14 2.83
C VAL A 427 4.49 -14.00 1.86
N ALA A 428 5.73 -13.52 1.74
CA ALA A 428 6.10 -12.53 0.74
C ALA A 428 5.95 -13.05 -0.71
N ILE A 429 6.43 -14.27 -0.99
CA ILE A 429 6.30 -14.94 -2.31
C ILE A 429 4.83 -15.14 -2.69
N LEU A 430 3.91 -15.36 -1.74
CA LEU A 430 2.48 -15.52 -2.00
C LEU A 430 1.75 -14.18 -2.13
N LEU A 431 2.13 -13.17 -1.35
CA LEU A 431 1.52 -11.84 -1.40
C LEU A 431 1.87 -11.10 -2.69
N LEU A 432 3.10 -11.25 -3.20
CA LEU A 432 3.56 -10.59 -4.42
C LEU A 432 2.74 -10.93 -5.70
N PRO A 433 2.49 -12.20 -6.06
CA PRO A 433 1.66 -12.56 -7.21
C PRO A 433 0.20 -12.17 -6.97
N LEU A 434 -0.32 -12.26 -5.74
CA LEU A 434 -1.66 -11.78 -5.41
C LEU A 434 -1.78 -10.26 -5.65
N MET A 435 -0.74 -9.51 -5.26
CA MET A 435 -0.58 -8.09 -5.55
C MET A 435 -0.53 -7.84 -7.08
N VAL A 436 0.26 -8.61 -7.83
CA VAL A 436 0.35 -8.46 -9.30
C VAL A 436 -0.99 -8.77 -9.97
N VAL A 437 -1.65 -9.86 -9.58
CA VAL A 437 -2.95 -10.26 -10.14
C VAL A 437 -4.03 -9.24 -9.79
N SER A 438 -4.13 -8.79 -8.54
CA SER A 438 -5.08 -7.74 -8.14
C SER A 438 -4.81 -6.44 -8.90
N ARG A 439 -3.55 -6.06 -9.08
CA ARG A 439 -3.14 -4.91 -9.91
C ARG A 439 -3.56 -5.07 -11.37
N LEU A 440 -3.38 -6.25 -11.96
CA LEU A 440 -3.81 -6.54 -13.33
C LEU A 440 -5.34 -6.51 -13.47
N LEU A 441 -6.06 -7.03 -12.48
CA LEU A 441 -7.52 -7.00 -12.45
C LEU A 441 -8.06 -5.57 -12.30
N LEU A 442 -7.46 -4.76 -11.42
CA LEU A 442 -7.78 -3.34 -11.27
C LEU A 442 -7.45 -2.55 -12.53
N ALA A 443 -6.31 -2.79 -13.17
CA ALA A 443 -5.96 -2.17 -14.44
C ALA A 443 -6.94 -2.56 -15.56
N ARG A 444 -7.38 -3.82 -15.61
CA ARG A 444 -8.42 -4.27 -16.54
C ARG A 444 -9.76 -3.62 -16.25
N ALA A 445 -10.17 -3.54 -14.99
CA ALA A 445 -11.39 -2.84 -14.59
C ALA A 445 -11.30 -1.36 -15.00
N ALA A 446 -10.15 -0.71 -14.78
CA ALA A 446 -9.92 0.67 -15.18
C ALA A 446 -9.92 0.90 -16.71
N ARG A 447 -9.44 -0.08 -17.50
CA ARG A 447 -9.53 -0.05 -18.98
C ARG A 447 -10.96 -0.33 -19.48
N ARG A 448 -11.76 -1.09 -18.72
CA ARG A 448 -13.16 -1.42 -19.03
C ARG A 448 -14.15 -0.37 -18.55
N LEU A 449 -13.79 0.45 -17.56
CA LEU A 449 -14.48 1.69 -17.31
C LEU A 449 -14.50 2.42 -18.66
N PRO A 450 -15.67 2.72 -19.24
CA PRO A 450 -15.74 3.39 -20.52
C PRO A 450 -14.85 4.61 -20.42
N ARG A 451 -13.76 4.63 -21.20
CA ARG A 451 -13.04 5.87 -21.50
C ARG A 451 -14.10 6.73 -22.15
N TYR A 452 -14.87 7.47 -21.37
CA TYR A 452 -15.87 8.37 -21.88
C TYR A 452 -15.10 9.33 -22.79
N PRO A 453 -15.16 9.16 -24.13
CA PRO A 453 -14.46 10.07 -25.03
C PRO A 453 -15.00 11.49 -24.82
N GLN A 454 -16.20 11.59 -24.25
CA GLN A 454 -16.88 12.78 -23.81
C GLN A 454 -16.15 13.50 -22.66
N VAL A 455 -15.54 12.83 -21.68
CA VAL A 455 -14.76 13.50 -20.60
C VAL A 455 -13.46 14.10 -21.13
N ASN A 456 -12.72 13.37 -21.97
CA ASN A 456 -11.48 13.90 -22.55
C ASN A 456 -11.77 15.01 -23.57
N ALA A 457 -12.83 14.88 -24.38
CA ALA A 457 -13.29 15.94 -25.26
C ALA A 457 -13.78 17.17 -24.48
N ALA A 458 -14.48 16.98 -23.35
CA ALA A 458 -14.89 18.07 -22.46
C ALA A 458 -13.68 18.79 -21.84
N ARG A 459 -12.64 18.05 -21.41
CA ARG A 459 -11.39 18.65 -20.92
C ARG A 459 -10.65 19.45 -21.99
N GLU A 460 -10.49 18.88 -23.19
CA GLU A 460 -9.81 19.57 -24.29
C GLU A 460 -10.59 20.79 -24.76
N PHE A 461 -11.92 20.71 -24.79
CA PHE A 461 -12.80 21.84 -25.07
C PHE A 461 -12.70 22.93 -24.00
N SER A 462 -12.79 22.58 -22.71
CA SER A 462 -12.63 23.51 -21.59
C SER A 462 -11.30 24.25 -21.66
N ARG A 463 -10.21 23.54 -22.00
CA ARG A 463 -8.89 24.15 -22.22
C ARG A 463 -8.90 25.16 -23.36
N ARG A 464 -9.47 24.79 -24.52
CA ARG A 464 -9.58 25.69 -25.69
C ARG A 464 -10.46 26.91 -25.43
N VAL A 465 -11.52 26.78 -24.62
CA VAL A 465 -12.35 27.92 -24.20
C VAL A 465 -11.54 28.88 -23.32
N GLY A 466 -10.74 28.36 -22.38
CA GLY A 466 -9.82 29.17 -21.58
C GLY A 466 -8.78 29.91 -22.44
N ASP A 467 -8.23 29.26 -23.46
CA ASP A 467 -7.29 29.89 -24.39
C ASP A 467 -7.94 31.03 -25.21
N VAL A 468 -9.20 30.86 -25.63
CA VAL A 468 -9.95 31.92 -26.34
C VAL A 468 -10.24 33.11 -25.42
N GLN A 469 -10.64 32.86 -24.17
CA GLN A 469 -10.95 33.91 -23.20
C GLN A 469 -9.71 34.73 -22.85
N THR A 470 -8.57 34.08 -22.58
CA THR A 470 -7.30 34.78 -22.32
C THR A 470 -6.84 35.63 -23.51
N THR A 471 -7.11 35.19 -24.75
CA THR A 471 -6.76 35.94 -25.97
C THR A 471 -7.66 37.17 -26.18
N LEU A 472 -8.95 37.04 -25.83
CA LEU A 472 -9.91 38.14 -25.82
C LEU A 472 -9.54 39.20 -24.78
N ASP A 473 -9.26 38.78 -23.55
CA ASP A 473 -8.86 39.67 -22.44
C ASP A 473 -7.58 40.44 -22.77
N ALA A 474 -6.58 39.76 -23.37
CA ALA A 474 -5.34 40.39 -23.82
C ALA A 474 -5.58 41.42 -24.94
N SER A 475 -6.52 41.13 -25.86
CA SER A 475 -6.88 42.02 -26.96
C SER A 475 -7.67 43.24 -26.46
N GLU A 476 -8.59 43.05 -25.51
CA GLU A 476 -9.33 44.14 -24.87
C GLU A 476 -8.40 45.06 -24.09
N SER A 477 -7.53 44.51 -23.23
CA SER A 477 -6.57 45.28 -22.45
C SER A 477 -5.66 46.14 -23.35
N HIS A 478 -5.19 45.58 -24.46
CA HIS A 478 -4.37 46.29 -25.43
C HIS A 478 -5.15 47.38 -26.20
N LEU A 479 -6.41 47.11 -26.57
CA LEU A 479 -7.27 48.10 -27.22
C LEU A 479 -7.61 49.25 -26.26
N ARG A 480 -7.93 48.97 -24.99
CA ARG A 480 -8.14 50.01 -23.96
C ARG A 480 -6.90 50.87 -23.78
N GLY A 481 -5.72 50.25 -23.71
CA GLY A 481 -4.44 50.96 -23.60
C GLY A 481 -4.18 51.90 -24.76
N ASN A 482 -4.30 51.41 -25.99
CA ASN A 482 -3.97 52.18 -27.18
C ASN A 482 -5.05 53.22 -27.55
N LEU A 483 -6.34 52.90 -27.42
CA LEU A 483 -7.42 53.84 -27.77
C LEU A 483 -7.44 55.03 -26.81
N LYS A 484 -7.26 54.80 -25.51
CA LYS A 484 -7.19 55.86 -24.50
C LYS A 484 -5.98 56.77 -24.70
N ALA A 485 -4.86 56.23 -25.19
CA ALA A 485 -3.66 56.99 -25.50
C ALA A 485 -3.75 57.76 -26.83
N THR A 486 -4.45 57.22 -27.83
CA THR A 486 -4.39 57.74 -29.21
C THR A 486 -5.56 58.69 -29.55
N PHE A 487 -6.74 58.54 -28.94
CA PHE A 487 -7.94 59.29 -29.34
C PHE A 487 -8.83 59.71 -28.15
N PRO A 488 -8.43 60.72 -27.35
CA PRO A 488 -9.22 61.21 -26.21
C PRO A 488 -10.58 61.81 -26.60
N GLU A 489 -10.77 62.22 -27.87
CA GLU A 489 -11.98 62.90 -28.34
C GLU A 489 -13.15 61.96 -28.71
N LEU A 490 -12.94 60.64 -28.73
CA LEU A 490 -13.99 59.65 -29.10
C LEU A 490 -14.92 59.23 -27.94
N GLY A 491 -14.93 60.00 -26.85
CA GLY A 491 -15.60 59.69 -25.57
C GLY A 491 -16.98 59.02 -25.62
N PRO A 492 -17.95 59.43 -26.46
CA PRO A 492 -19.27 58.80 -26.51
C PRO A 492 -19.27 57.42 -27.18
N SER A 493 -18.45 57.23 -28.21
CA SER A 493 -18.37 55.98 -28.99
C SER A 493 -17.64 54.86 -28.23
N TYR A 494 -16.88 55.23 -27.20
CA TYR A 494 -16.19 54.29 -26.31
C TYR A 494 -17.18 53.55 -25.39
N GLY A 495 -18.26 54.22 -24.98
CA GLY A 495 -19.33 53.61 -24.16
C GLY A 495 -20.01 52.45 -24.89
N GLU A 496 -20.34 52.63 -26.17
CA GLU A 496 -20.96 51.57 -26.99
C GLU A 496 -20.04 50.36 -27.19
N ALA A 497 -18.73 50.59 -27.42
CA ALA A 497 -17.76 49.51 -27.55
C ALA A 497 -17.57 48.75 -26.23
N GLN A 498 -17.60 49.45 -25.09
CA GLN A 498 -17.49 48.85 -23.77
C GLN A 498 -18.74 48.05 -23.39
N GLU A 499 -19.93 48.55 -23.72
CA GLU A 499 -21.20 47.85 -23.51
C GLU A 499 -21.29 46.56 -24.36
N LEU A 500 -20.73 46.57 -25.57
CA LEU A 500 -20.61 45.39 -26.43
C LEU A 500 -19.64 44.33 -25.88
N LEU A 501 -18.49 44.74 -25.32
CA LEU A 501 -17.52 43.84 -24.69
C LEU A 501 -18.08 43.21 -23.41
N GLU A 502 -18.70 44.01 -22.54
CA GLU A 502 -19.38 43.50 -21.34
C GLU A 502 -20.57 42.59 -21.69
N GLY A 503 -21.22 42.83 -22.83
CA GLY A 503 -22.28 41.96 -23.36
C GLY A 503 -21.75 40.61 -23.86
N LEU A 504 -20.55 40.58 -24.44
CA LEU A 504 -19.89 39.35 -24.89
C LEU A 504 -19.43 38.50 -23.71
N ASP A 505 -18.84 39.11 -22.69
CA ASP A 505 -18.37 38.41 -21.47
C ASP A 505 -19.55 37.81 -20.68
N ARG A 506 -20.65 38.57 -20.55
CA ARG A 506 -21.93 38.05 -19.99
C ARG A 506 -22.55 36.91 -20.81
N ALA A 507 -22.34 36.88 -22.13
CA ALA A 507 -22.83 35.81 -22.99
C ALA A 507 -21.97 34.54 -22.94
N LEU A 508 -20.67 34.67 -22.62
CA LEU A 508 -19.74 33.55 -22.50
C LEU A 508 -19.80 32.83 -21.14
N ALA A 509 -20.11 33.54 -20.05
CA ALA A 509 -20.18 32.96 -18.70
C ALA A 509 -21.18 31.77 -18.54
N PRO A 510 -22.38 31.77 -19.14
CA PRO A 510 -23.30 30.63 -19.08
C PRO A 510 -22.85 29.43 -19.91
N VAL A 511 -22.10 29.66 -21.00
CA VAL A 511 -21.55 28.60 -21.86
C VAL A 511 -20.47 27.82 -21.11
N ALA A 512 -19.62 28.51 -20.33
CA ALA A 512 -18.63 27.87 -19.46
C ALA A 512 -19.24 27.04 -18.32
N ALA A 513 -20.43 27.42 -17.82
CA ALA A 513 -21.10 26.76 -16.70
C ALA A 513 -21.91 25.49 -17.10
N LEU A 514 -22.24 25.29 -18.38
CA LEU A 514 -23.23 24.29 -18.83
C LEU A 514 -22.65 23.09 -19.61
N LEU A 515 -21.33 22.99 -19.78
CA LEU A 515 -20.70 21.96 -20.62
C LEU A 515 -20.39 20.67 -19.86
N GLY A 516 -21.41 19.82 -19.74
CA GLY A 516 -21.30 18.38 -19.52
C GLY A 516 -21.72 17.60 -20.79
N GLU A 517 -20.86 16.66 -21.18
CA GLU A 517 -20.93 15.52 -22.12
C GLU A 517 -21.92 15.47 -23.33
N GLY A 518 -21.34 15.22 -24.52
CA GLY A 518 -21.99 14.58 -25.69
C GLY A 518 -22.55 15.52 -26.78
N ARG A 519 -22.21 15.26 -28.07
CA ARG A 519 -22.57 15.96 -29.35
C ARG A 519 -22.43 17.49 -29.45
N ALA A 520 -22.53 18.20 -28.32
CA ALA A 520 -22.12 19.58 -28.04
C ALA A 520 -20.77 19.96 -28.65
N TYR A 521 -19.83 19.01 -28.59
CA TYR A 521 -18.44 19.22 -28.97
C TYR A 521 -18.27 19.50 -30.48
N GLU A 522 -18.99 18.79 -31.36
CA GLU A 522 -18.90 19.02 -32.82
C GLU A 522 -19.54 20.36 -33.22
N ALA A 523 -20.67 20.73 -32.59
CA ALA A 523 -21.27 22.05 -32.78
C ALA A 523 -20.38 23.19 -32.23
N GLY A 524 -19.74 22.95 -31.08
CA GLY A 524 -18.76 23.85 -30.49
C GLY A 524 -17.53 24.03 -31.38
N LYS A 525 -17.06 22.97 -32.05
CA LYS A 525 -15.90 23.00 -32.96
C LYS A 525 -16.12 23.91 -34.17
N HIS A 526 -17.30 23.87 -34.79
CA HIS A 526 -17.67 24.78 -35.88
C HIS A 526 -17.78 26.24 -35.42
N THR A 527 -18.33 26.46 -34.23
CA THR A 527 -18.47 27.81 -33.64
C THR A 527 -17.10 28.40 -33.28
N ILE A 528 -16.19 27.61 -32.70
CA ILE A 528 -14.81 28.00 -32.40
C ILE A 528 -14.02 28.28 -33.70
N ALA A 529 -14.20 27.47 -34.74
CA ALA A 529 -13.55 27.72 -36.04
C ALA A 529 -14.01 29.05 -36.67
N ALA A 530 -15.31 29.36 -36.59
CA ALA A 530 -15.85 30.64 -37.07
C ALA A 530 -15.35 31.84 -36.25
N LEU A 531 -15.26 31.69 -34.92
CA LEU A 531 -14.71 32.71 -34.02
C LEU A 531 -13.21 32.96 -34.29
N ASN A 532 -12.42 31.90 -34.50
CA ASN A 532 -10.99 32.01 -34.81
C ASN A 532 -10.72 32.67 -36.17
N ALA A 533 -11.49 32.33 -37.21
CA ALA A 533 -11.39 32.96 -38.51
C ALA A 533 -11.67 34.47 -38.43
N ARG A 534 -12.66 34.88 -37.64
CA ARG A 534 -13.00 36.28 -37.43
C ARG A 534 -12.01 37.02 -36.53
N ALA A 535 -11.48 36.37 -35.49
CA ALA A 535 -10.40 36.92 -34.67
C ALA A 535 -9.14 37.19 -35.53
N ALA A 536 -8.81 36.30 -36.46
CA ALA A 536 -7.74 36.52 -37.44
C ALA A 536 -8.03 37.72 -38.37
N THR A 537 -9.30 37.93 -38.73
CA THR A 537 -9.75 39.07 -39.54
C THR A 537 -9.67 40.41 -38.76
N LEU A 538 -9.98 40.39 -37.46
CA LEU A 538 -9.79 41.54 -36.58
C LEU A 538 -8.29 41.83 -36.34
N ALA A 539 -7.47 40.80 -36.22
CA ALA A 539 -6.02 40.93 -36.06
C ALA A 539 -5.32 41.43 -37.33
N SER A 540 -5.83 41.09 -38.53
CA SER A 540 -5.33 41.68 -39.79
C SER A 540 -5.78 43.14 -39.94
N ALA A 541 -7.04 43.46 -39.61
CA ALA A 541 -7.52 44.85 -39.59
C ALA A 541 -6.72 45.73 -38.61
N ARG A 542 -6.33 45.19 -37.44
CA ARG A 542 -5.46 45.84 -36.43
C ARG A 542 -4.10 46.26 -36.99
N ARG A 543 -3.50 45.48 -37.91
CA ARG A 543 -2.19 45.80 -38.51
C ARG A 543 -2.27 46.95 -39.51
N GLU A 544 -3.45 47.23 -40.07
CA GLU A 544 -3.65 48.29 -41.06
C GLU A 544 -4.15 49.62 -40.49
N LEU A 545 -4.39 49.70 -39.17
CA LEU A 545 -4.92 50.90 -38.52
C LEU A 545 -3.99 52.14 -38.52
N PRO A 546 -2.64 52.04 -38.44
CA PRO A 546 -1.82 53.25 -38.25
C PRO A 546 -1.68 54.17 -39.48
N HIS A 547 -2.28 53.87 -40.63
CA HIS A 547 -1.94 54.55 -41.90
C HIS A 547 -3.09 55.16 -42.71
N ALA A 548 -4.34 55.24 -42.23
CA ALA A 548 -5.47 55.64 -43.11
C ALA A 548 -6.37 56.76 -42.56
N ASN A 549 -6.53 57.87 -43.29
CA ASN A 549 -7.46 58.99 -43.01
C ASN A 549 -8.98 58.64 -43.06
N GLY A 550 -9.35 57.37 -42.86
CA GLY A 550 -10.72 56.85 -42.92
C GLY A 550 -11.20 56.15 -41.64
N HIS A 551 -10.73 56.59 -40.46
CA HIS A 551 -10.92 55.91 -39.18
C HIS A 551 -12.41 55.64 -38.83
N LYS A 552 -13.30 56.60 -39.08
CA LYS A 552 -14.73 56.48 -38.72
C LYS A 552 -15.48 55.38 -39.49
N LYS A 553 -15.13 55.16 -40.76
CA LYS A 553 -15.75 54.11 -41.59
C LYS A 553 -15.24 52.73 -41.18
N ARG A 554 -13.94 52.59 -40.91
CA ARG A 554 -13.34 51.32 -40.46
C ARG A 554 -13.77 50.95 -39.03
N LEU A 555 -13.92 51.93 -38.13
CA LEU A 555 -14.44 51.69 -36.78
C LEU A 555 -15.89 51.17 -36.83
N ARG A 556 -16.73 51.72 -37.69
CA ARG A 556 -18.09 51.19 -37.94
C ARG A 556 -18.07 49.76 -38.48
N THR A 557 -17.13 49.42 -39.36
CA THR A 557 -16.97 48.05 -39.85
C THR A 557 -16.53 47.09 -38.74
N ILE A 558 -15.62 47.52 -37.86
CA ILE A 558 -15.20 46.72 -36.70
C ILE A 558 -16.36 46.52 -35.72
N LEU A 559 -17.12 47.57 -35.41
CA LEU A 559 -18.30 47.49 -34.55
C LEU A 559 -19.40 46.59 -35.15
N ALA A 560 -19.69 46.73 -36.46
CA ALA A 560 -20.65 45.86 -37.15
C ALA A 560 -20.21 44.38 -37.14
N ASN A 561 -18.91 44.11 -37.28
CA ASN A 561 -18.37 42.76 -37.21
C ASN A 561 -18.45 42.18 -35.78
N LEU A 562 -18.26 43.00 -34.75
CA LEU A 562 -18.44 42.60 -33.35
C LEU A 562 -19.90 42.32 -33.00
N GLU A 563 -20.83 43.15 -33.49
CA GLU A 563 -22.26 42.97 -33.30
C GLU A 563 -22.78 41.72 -34.00
N SER A 564 -22.31 41.46 -35.23
CA SER A 564 -22.59 40.19 -35.93
C SER A 564 -22.03 38.98 -35.19
N ALA A 565 -20.83 39.08 -34.60
CA ALA A 565 -20.26 37.99 -33.80
C ALA A 565 -21.08 37.70 -32.54
N ARG A 566 -21.62 38.73 -31.89
CA ARG A 566 -22.51 38.58 -30.73
C ARG A 566 -23.79 37.83 -31.09
N VAL A 567 -24.42 38.17 -32.22
CA VAL A 567 -25.64 37.48 -32.70
C VAL A 567 -25.35 36.00 -32.99
N ASP A 568 -24.22 35.70 -33.62
CA ASP A 568 -23.85 34.31 -33.93
C ASP A 568 -23.57 33.46 -32.68
N VAL A 569 -23.01 34.06 -31.62
CA VAL A 569 -22.84 33.41 -30.31
C VAL A 569 -24.21 33.10 -29.68
N GLU A 570 -25.17 34.02 -29.76
CA GLU A 570 -26.51 33.81 -29.20
C GLU A 570 -27.30 32.74 -29.98
N ILE A 571 -27.13 32.67 -31.30
CA ILE A 571 -27.69 31.60 -32.14
C ILE A 571 -27.08 30.25 -31.75
N ALA A 572 -25.76 30.17 -31.58
CA ALA A 572 -25.07 28.94 -31.15
C ALA A 572 -25.54 28.48 -29.76
N ARG A 573 -25.74 29.42 -28.83
CA ARG A 573 -26.30 29.16 -27.49
C ARG A 573 -27.69 28.55 -27.57
N THR A 574 -28.58 29.14 -28.38
CA THR A 574 -29.98 28.70 -28.52
C THR A 574 -30.08 27.33 -29.17
N ALA A 575 -29.28 27.09 -30.23
CA ALA A 575 -29.20 25.79 -30.89
C ALA A 575 -28.68 24.70 -29.95
N TYR A 576 -27.72 25.03 -29.08
CA TYR A 576 -27.19 24.09 -28.10
C TYR A 576 -28.19 23.72 -27.00
N GLN A 577 -28.90 24.72 -26.44
CA GLN A 577 -29.96 24.47 -25.45
C GLN A 577 -31.03 23.52 -25.98
N SER A 578 -31.48 23.72 -27.23
CA SER A 578 -32.40 22.82 -27.93
C SER A 578 -31.88 21.37 -27.98
N LEU A 579 -30.60 21.18 -28.31
CA LEU A 579 -29.96 19.88 -28.46
C LEU A 579 -29.82 19.13 -27.13
N VAL A 580 -29.43 19.83 -26.07
CA VAL A 580 -29.35 19.28 -24.70
C VAL A 580 -30.72 18.84 -24.19
N THR A 581 -31.76 19.65 -24.43
CA THR A 581 -33.14 19.31 -24.02
C THR A 581 -33.61 18.02 -24.72
N LYS A 582 -33.22 17.83 -25.98
CA LYS A 582 -33.56 16.65 -26.78
C LYS A 582 -32.81 15.39 -26.34
N GLU A 583 -31.52 15.50 -26.00
CA GLU A 583 -30.70 14.38 -25.52
C GLU A 583 -31.10 13.96 -24.08
N LEU A 584 -31.43 14.90 -23.20
CA LEU A 584 -31.97 14.59 -21.86
C LEU A 584 -33.30 13.84 -21.94
N ALA A 585 -34.19 14.25 -22.84
CA ALA A 585 -35.43 13.53 -23.10
C ALA A 585 -35.16 12.11 -23.64
N GLN A 586 -34.18 11.96 -24.53
CA GLN A 586 -33.83 10.67 -25.13
C GLN A 586 -33.10 9.72 -24.16
N ALA A 587 -32.26 10.26 -23.27
CA ALA A 587 -31.60 9.50 -22.19
C ALA A 587 -32.61 9.04 -21.14
N SER A 588 -33.62 9.87 -20.83
CA SER A 588 -34.74 9.51 -19.96
C SER A 588 -35.62 8.40 -20.56
N ASP A 589 -35.77 8.34 -21.88
CA ASP A 589 -36.50 7.26 -22.57
C ASP A 589 -35.69 5.96 -22.63
N MET A 590 -34.35 6.04 -22.78
CA MET A 590 -33.49 4.85 -22.86
C MET A 590 -33.19 4.18 -21.51
N SER A 591 -33.33 4.89 -20.38
CA SER A 591 -33.07 4.30 -19.06
C SER A 591 -34.14 3.32 -18.59
N GLY A 592 -35.30 3.23 -19.26
CA GLY A 592 -36.33 2.20 -19.00
C GLY A 592 -36.96 2.20 -17.60
N GLU A 593 -36.50 3.05 -16.68
CA GLU A 593 -37.14 3.29 -15.38
C GLU A 593 -38.18 4.41 -15.53
N PRO A 594 -39.48 4.11 -15.36
CA PRO A 594 -40.45 5.17 -15.18
C PRO A 594 -40.08 5.91 -13.89
N LEU A 595 -39.79 7.21 -14.00
CA LEU A 595 -39.79 8.13 -12.87
C LEU A 595 -41.17 8.05 -12.21
N THR A 596 -41.29 7.20 -11.20
CA THR A 596 -42.47 7.16 -10.35
C THR A 596 -42.43 8.42 -9.51
N GLU A 597 -43.37 9.30 -9.83
CA GLU A 597 -43.83 10.39 -8.99
C GLU A 597 -43.89 9.92 -7.51
N PRO A 598 -43.39 10.69 -6.53
CA PRO A 598 -43.58 10.36 -5.13
C PRO A 598 -45.07 10.45 -4.81
N LYS A 599 -45.75 9.29 -4.85
CA LYS A 599 -47.10 9.11 -4.34
C LYS A 599 -47.10 9.60 -2.89
N ARG A 600 -47.74 10.74 -2.63
CA ARG A 600 -48.27 11.09 -1.31
C ARG A 600 -49.15 9.92 -0.87
N GLN A 601 -48.64 9.08 0.03
CA GLN A 601 -49.45 8.12 0.76
C GLN A 601 -50.41 8.89 1.66
N HIS A 602 -51.68 8.97 1.25
CA HIS A 602 -52.77 9.05 2.21
C HIS A 602 -52.86 7.70 2.92
N SER A 603 -52.50 7.70 4.19
CA SER A 603 -52.74 6.61 5.12
C SER A 603 -54.23 6.54 5.46
N SER A 604 -54.94 5.59 4.86
CA SER A 604 -56.19 5.07 5.43
C SER A 604 -55.83 4.09 6.56
N PRO A 605 -56.61 4.06 7.66
CA PRO A 605 -56.33 3.22 8.82
C PRO A 605 -56.59 1.73 8.51
N PRO A 606 -55.82 0.81 9.10
CA PRO A 606 -56.01 -0.62 8.90
C PRO A 606 -57.26 -1.14 9.65
N PRO A 607 -57.93 -2.18 9.12
CA PRO A 607 -59.06 -2.81 9.80
C PRO A 607 -58.59 -3.58 11.04
N ALA A 608 -59.36 -3.45 12.13
CA ALA A 608 -59.16 -4.19 13.36
C ALA A 608 -59.39 -5.70 13.15
N GLY A 609 -58.33 -6.49 13.21
CA GLY A 609 -58.35 -7.95 13.32
C GLY A 609 -58.14 -8.40 14.78
N PRO A 610 -58.65 -9.58 15.18
CA PRO A 610 -58.92 -9.90 16.58
C PRO A 610 -57.66 -10.28 17.37
N LEU A 611 -57.60 -9.77 18.59
CA LEU A 611 -56.56 -10.04 19.59
C LEU A 611 -56.61 -11.49 20.06
N THR A 612 -55.53 -12.24 19.85
CA THR A 612 -55.24 -13.48 20.57
C THR A 612 -54.32 -13.20 21.77
N PRO A 613 -54.56 -13.81 22.95
CA PRO A 613 -53.82 -13.50 24.16
C PRO A 613 -52.50 -14.30 24.25
N PHE A 614 -51.40 -13.61 24.54
CA PHE A 614 -50.13 -14.22 24.96
C PHE A 614 -50.19 -14.65 26.44
N PRO A 615 -49.49 -15.74 26.83
CA PRO A 615 -49.53 -16.28 28.18
C PRO A 615 -48.55 -15.53 29.10
N ARG A 616 -48.98 -15.32 30.35
CA ARG A 616 -48.13 -14.85 31.44
C ARG A 616 -47.20 -15.97 31.90
N ALA A 617 -45.89 -15.69 31.92
CA ALA A 617 -44.93 -16.48 32.68
C ALA A 617 -44.98 -16.10 34.17
N ARG A 618 -44.90 -17.12 35.03
CA ARG A 618 -44.52 -17.05 36.44
C ARG A 618 -43.03 -17.27 36.55
#